data_AF-F0WUN6-F1
#
_entry.id   AF-F0WUN6-F1
#
_cell.length_a   1.000
_cell.length_b   1.000
_cell.length_c   1.000
_cell.angle_alpha   90.00
_cell.angle_beta   90.00
_cell.angle_gamma   90.00
#
_symmetry.space_group_name_H-M   'P 1'
#
loop_
_entity.id
_entity.type
_entity.pdbx_description
1 polymer ?
#
loop_
_entity_poly.entity_id
_entity_poly.type
_entity_poly.pdbx_seq_one_letter_code
_entity_poly.pdbx_strand_id
1 'polypeptide(L)'
;MRNCSSSVCYRPQIHLQVENDLHREEIMTRRYQHHFCTCHKAEENSVTGQSNTWRTPISWSTACVLLERGLYRAPFVIVLVCIAKRMTSSLITHVTVETSIGSFTIELYYQHAPKACHNFSQLAHNGYYNSTIFHRIIKDFMIQGGDPTGTGRGGESIYGGHFEDEIDSTLKHTGAGIVSMANAGKNTNGSQFFVTLAPTPWLDGKHTIFGRVSDGIQVIQRVGLVPTGPNDCPREAIRIVKAFPVTA
;
A
#
# COMPACT_ATOMS: atom_id res chain seq x y z
N MET A 1 13.54 35.51 -50.33
CA MET A 1 12.65 36.47 -49.66
C MET A 1 11.96 35.76 -48.53
N ARG A 2 12.14 36.25 -47.29
CA ARG A 2 11.51 35.77 -46.06
C ARG A 2 10.12 36.41 -45.96
N ASN A 3 9.15 35.76 -45.32
CA ASN A 3 8.29 36.44 -44.35
C ASN A 3 7.54 35.49 -43.41
N CYS A 4 7.49 35.95 -42.16
CA CYS A 4 6.91 35.38 -40.95
C CYS A 4 5.43 35.77 -40.79
N SER A 5 4.64 35.00 -40.02
CA SER A 5 3.86 35.51 -38.87
C SER A 5 3.01 34.45 -38.14
N SER A 6 3.22 34.36 -36.82
CA SER A 6 2.32 34.12 -35.66
C SER A 6 1.21 33.05 -35.75
N SER A 7 0.98 32.16 -34.77
CA SER A 7 0.79 32.44 -33.32
C SER A 7 0.93 31.20 -32.42
N VAL A 8 1.24 31.47 -31.15
CA VAL A 8 1.51 30.61 -29.98
C VAL A 8 0.36 29.67 -29.60
N CYS A 9 0.68 28.45 -29.13
CA CYS A 9 -0.07 27.75 -28.07
C CYS A 9 0.81 26.75 -27.29
N TYR A 10 0.51 26.63 -26.00
CA TYR A 10 1.36 26.20 -24.88
C TYR A 10 1.61 24.67 -24.80
N ARG A 11 2.79 24.28 -24.31
CA ARG A 11 3.26 22.91 -24.06
C ARG A 11 3.02 22.54 -22.57
N PRO A 12 2.69 21.29 -22.19
CA PRO A 12 3.08 20.79 -20.88
C PRO A 12 4.29 19.87 -21.02
N GLN A 13 5.40 20.38 -20.50
CA GLN A 13 6.72 19.77 -20.44
C GLN A 13 6.86 19.03 -19.11
N ILE A 14 6.22 17.86 -18.97
CA ILE A 14 6.24 17.08 -17.72
C ILE A 14 6.73 15.63 -17.98
N HIS A 15 6.61 15.13 -19.22
CA HIS A 15 6.87 13.73 -19.52
C HIS A 15 8.34 13.38 -19.82
N LEU A 16 9.23 14.37 -19.97
CA LEU A 16 10.65 14.15 -20.34
C LEU A 16 11.65 14.39 -19.19
N GLN A 17 11.16 14.85 -18.02
CA GLN A 17 12.02 15.10 -16.86
C GLN A 17 12.25 13.83 -16.03
N VAL A 18 11.25 12.94 -15.94
CA VAL A 18 11.28 11.77 -15.05
C VAL A 18 12.24 10.67 -15.52
N GLU A 19 12.37 10.44 -16.83
CA GLU A 19 13.30 9.43 -17.38
C GLU A 19 14.78 9.88 -17.31
N ASN A 20 15.05 11.18 -17.35
CA ASN A 20 16.43 11.70 -17.31
C ASN A 20 17.05 11.70 -15.91
N ASP A 21 16.22 11.76 -14.86
CA ASP A 21 16.70 11.73 -13.48
C ASP A 21 17.09 10.32 -13.02
N LEU A 22 16.39 9.28 -13.50
CA LEU A 22 16.70 7.87 -13.19
C LEU A 22 18.05 7.42 -13.80
N HIS A 23 18.37 7.87 -15.02
CA HIS A 23 19.62 7.47 -15.69
C HIS A 23 20.87 8.20 -15.14
N ARG A 24 20.70 9.41 -14.57
CA ARG A 24 21.79 10.13 -13.91
C ARG A 24 22.15 9.54 -12.53
N GLU A 25 21.19 9.00 -11.80
CA GLU A 25 21.46 8.34 -10.52
C GLU A 25 22.25 7.04 -10.71
N GLU A 26 21.92 6.24 -11.74
CA GLU A 26 22.60 4.96 -12.02
C GLU A 26 24.09 5.13 -12.38
N ILE A 27 24.45 6.22 -13.08
CA ILE A 27 25.83 6.57 -13.42
C ILE A 27 26.62 7.06 -12.20
N MET A 28 25.95 7.70 -11.23
CA MET A 28 26.60 8.17 -10.00
C MET A 28 26.84 7.02 -9.01
N THR A 29 25.95 6.02 -8.95
CA THR A 29 26.13 4.82 -8.11
C THR A 29 27.28 3.92 -8.60
N ARG A 30 27.46 3.77 -9.93
CA ARG A 30 28.55 2.95 -10.49
C ARG A 30 29.95 3.53 -10.23
N ARG A 31 30.09 4.86 -10.14
CA ARG A 31 31.37 5.50 -9.74
C ARG A 31 31.69 5.30 -8.26
N TYR A 32 30.68 5.25 -7.38
CA TYR A 32 30.88 5.04 -5.95
C TYR A 32 31.22 3.58 -5.59
N GLN A 33 30.62 2.59 -6.26
CA GLN A 33 30.97 1.18 -6.06
C GLN A 33 32.42 0.85 -6.47
N HIS A 34 32.95 1.53 -7.49
CA HIS A 34 34.32 1.29 -7.93
C HIS A 34 35.39 1.83 -6.96
N HIS A 35 35.06 2.84 -6.14
CA HIS A 35 35.96 3.36 -5.09
C HIS A 35 35.94 2.53 -3.80
N PHE A 36 34.80 1.94 -3.45
CA PHE A 36 34.67 1.10 -2.24
C PHE A 36 35.41 -0.24 -2.37
N CYS A 37 35.43 -0.83 -3.57
CA CYS A 37 36.07 -2.14 -3.81
C CYS A 37 37.62 -2.04 -3.79
N THR A 38 38.19 -0.87 -4.06
CA THR A 38 39.65 -0.64 -3.99
C THR A 38 40.17 -0.49 -2.56
N CYS A 39 39.36 0.01 -1.62
CA CYS A 39 39.79 0.15 -0.22
C CYS A 39 39.82 -1.20 0.52
N HIS A 40 38.88 -2.10 0.24
CA HIS A 40 38.79 -3.38 0.96
C HIS A 40 39.93 -4.36 0.64
N LYS A 41 40.66 -4.15 -0.48
CA LYS A 41 41.82 -4.97 -0.88
C LYS A 41 43.16 -4.48 -0.31
N ALA A 42 43.20 -3.30 0.32
CA ALA A 42 44.42 -2.75 0.91
C ALA A 42 44.60 -3.15 2.38
N GLU A 43 43.55 -3.63 3.05
CA GLU A 43 43.53 -3.83 4.50
C GLU A 43 43.72 -5.30 4.93
N GLU A 44 43.67 -6.25 3.99
CA GLU A 44 43.92 -7.69 4.27
C GLU A 44 45.41 -8.10 4.31
N ASN A 45 46.35 -7.20 4.00
CA ASN A 45 47.78 -7.54 3.90
C ASN A 45 48.65 -7.12 5.09
N SER A 46 48.05 -6.78 6.23
CA SER A 46 48.82 -6.60 7.46
C SER A 46 48.03 -7.07 8.67
N VAL A 47 48.41 -8.21 9.22
CA VAL A 47 48.75 -8.43 10.64
C VAL A 47 48.75 -9.94 10.91
N THR A 48 49.96 -10.49 10.98
CA THR A 48 50.29 -11.71 11.71
C THR A 48 50.49 -11.36 13.18
N GLY A 49 50.00 -12.21 14.10
CA GLY A 49 50.61 -12.38 15.42
C GLY A 49 49.82 -11.93 16.67
N GLN A 50 49.51 -12.94 17.49
CA GLN A 50 49.61 -12.98 18.97
C GLN A 50 48.49 -12.42 19.90
N SER A 51 47.83 -13.40 20.54
CA SER A 51 47.59 -13.64 21.99
C SER A 51 46.83 -12.65 22.91
N ASN A 52 45.74 -13.20 23.47
CA ASN A 52 45.30 -13.24 24.88
C ASN A 52 45.11 -11.94 25.69
N THR A 53 43.89 -11.73 26.23
CA THR A 53 43.52 -11.73 27.69
C THR A 53 42.26 -10.91 28.00
N TRP A 54 41.57 -11.29 29.07
CA TRP A 54 40.24 -10.87 29.56
C TRP A 54 40.14 -9.46 30.17
N ARG A 55 38.96 -8.78 30.08
CA ARG A 55 38.28 -7.99 31.16
C ARG A 55 36.97 -7.26 30.72
N THR A 56 35.85 -7.70 31.30
CA THR A 56 34.65 -7.02 31.91
C THR A 56 34.04 -5.69 31.40
N PRO A 57 32.73 -5.43 31.66
CA PRO A 57 31.87 -4.54 30.87
C PRO A 57 31.89 -3.07 31.33
N ILE A 58 31.72 -2.15 30.39
CA ILE A 58 31.64 -0.71 30.66
C ILE A 58 30.20 -0.34 31.03
N SER A 59 30.06 0.22 32.22
CA SER A 59 28.84 0.82 32.78
C SER A 59 28.36 2.04 31.98
N TRP A 60 27.04 2.19 31.87
CA TRP A 60 26.32 3.21 31.08
C TRP A 60 26.58 4.67 31.49
N SER A 61 27.27 4.92 32.60
CA SER A 61 27.56 6.29 33.05
C SER A 61 28.74 6.95 32.32
N THR A 62 29.64 6.18 31.69
CA THR A 62 30.83 6.74 31.03
C THR A 62 30.55 7.27 29.61
N ALA A 63 29.47 6.79 28.97
CA ALA A 63 29.08 7.24 27.63
C ALA A 63 28.55 8.69 27.62
N CYS A 64 27.98 9.17 28.74
CA CYS A 64 27.46 10.54 28.84
C CYS A 64 28.56 11.61 28.98
N VAL A 65 29.70 11.30 29.62
CA VAL A 65 30.76 12.30 29.87
C VAL A 65 31.60 12.59 28.61
N LEU A 66 31.51 11.76 27.57
CA LEU A 66 32.22 11.96 26.31
C LEU A 66 31.48 12.84 25.29
N LEU A 67 30.25 13.28 25.60
CA LEU A 67 29.44 14.15 24.72
C LEU A 67 29.76 15.66 24.85
N GLU A 68 30.54 16.09 25.84
CA GLU A 68 30.84 17.52 26.08
C GLU A 68 32.18 18.02 25.52
N ARG A 69 32.93 17.21 24.75
CA ARG A 69 34.29 17.57 24.27
C ARG A 69 34.45 17.81 22.76
N GLY A 70 33.36 18.05 22.03
CA GLY A 70 33.42 18.74 20.73
C GLY A 70 34.34 18.10 19.67
N LEU A 71 34.51 16.78 19.67
CA LEU A 71 35.42 16.05 18.76
C LEU A 71 34.73 14.88 18.04
N TYR A 72 33.50 15.07 17.56
CA TYR A 72 32.92 14.17 16.56
C TYR A 72 32.60 14.95 15.28
N ARG A 73 33.49 14.80 14.29
CA ARG A 73 33.27 15.22 12.91
C ARG A 73 32.07 14.44 12.37
N ALA A 74 30.93 15.11 12.21
CA ALA A 74 29.68 14.51 11.78
C ALA A 74 29.46 14.65 10.26
N PRO A 75 29.78 13.62 9.46
CA PRO A 75 29.01 13.33 8.25
C PRO A 75 28.16 12.06 8.41
N PHE A 76 28.56 11.12 9.27
CA PHE A 76 27.87 9.81 9.39
C PHE A 76 26.52 9.88 10.12
N VAL A 77 26.40 10.70 11.16
CA VAL A 77 25.14 10.80 11.94
C VAL A 77 24.06 11.58 11.17
N ILE A 78 24.45 12.60 10.39
CA ILE A 78 23.52 13.39 9.58
C ILE A 78 23.00 12.57 8.40
N VAL A 79 23.84 11.76 7.74
CA VAL A 79 23.42 10.88 6.64
C VAL A 79 22.47 9.80 7.14
N LEU A 80 22.71 9.19 8.31
CA LEU A 80 21.81 8.18 8.87
C LEU A 80 20.43 8.77 9.23
N VAL A 81 20.40 9.99 9.81
CA VAL A 81 19.14 10.70 10.12
C VAL A 81 18.41 11.17 8.85
N CYS A 82 19.13 11.58 7.81
CA CYS A 82 18.53 11.97 6.51
C CYS A 82 18.04 10.78 5.69
N ILE A 83 18.67 9.61 5.79
CA ILE A 83 18.17 8.35 5.20
C ILE A 83 16.91 7.88 5.94
N ALA A 84 16.91 7.93 7.28
CA ALA A 84 15.74 7.57 8.09
C ALA A 84 14.54 8.51 7.86
N LYS A 85 14.78 9.82 7.68
CA LYS A 85 13.73 10.80 7.33
C LYS A 85 13.26 10.75 5.87
N ARG A 86 13.97 10.02 4.99
CA ARG A 86 13.55 9.83 3.58
C ARG A 86 12.57 8.68 3.37
N MET A 87 12.32 7.84 4.38
CA MET A 87 11.38 6.70 4.30
C MET A 87 9.98 6.98 4.86
N THR A 88 9.65 8.21 5.26
CA THR A 88 8.24 8.60 5.39
C THR A 88 7.72 9.00 4.01
N SER A 89 7.71 8.04 3.09
CA SER A 89 6.73 8.05 2.00
C SER A 89 5.37 8.26 2.65
N SER A 90 4.57 9.19 2.15
CA SER A 90 3.21 9.41 2.62
C SER A 90 2.43 8.11 2.39
N LEU A 91 2.41 7.24 3.40
CA LEU A 91 1.81 5.91 3.26
C LEU A 91 0.32 6.14 3.06
N ILE A 92 -0.20 5.58 1.98
CA ILE A 92 -1.64 5.45 1.81
C ILE A 92 -2.11 4.62 2.99
N THR A 93 -2.92 5.20 3.86
CA THR A 93 -3.48 4.51 5.03
C THR A 93 -4.97 4.29 4.87
N HIS A 94 -5.61 5.11 4.04
CA HIS A 94 -7.04 5.12 3.83
C HIS A 94 -7.38 5.09 2.34
N VAL A 95 -8.55 4.57 2.01
CA VAL A 95 -9.13 4.65 0.67
C VAL A 95 -10.56 5.12 0.80
N THR A 96 -10.89 6.21 0.13
CA THR A 96 -12.27 6.72 0.07
C THR A 96 -12.95 6.17 -1.17
N VAL A 97 -14.14 5.62 -0.96
CA VAL A 97 -15.01 5.06 -2.00
C VAL A 97 -16.28 5.90 -2.06
N GLU A 98 -16.46 6.61 -3.16
CA GLU A 98 -17.66 7.37 -3.46
C GLU A 98 -18.64 6.48 -4.21
N THR A 99 -19.83 6.29 -3.64
CA THR A 99 -20.91 5.51 -4.26
C THR A 99 -22.09 6.41 -4.61
N SER A 100 -22.99 5.92 -5.45
CA SER A 100 -24.26 6.59 -5.78
C SER A 100 -25.14 6.99 -4.58
N ILE A 101 -24.97 6.35 -3.41
CA ILE A 101 -25.79 6.59 -2.20
C ILE A 101 -25.03 7.43 -1.15
N GLY A 102 -23.71 7.53 -1.27
CA GLY A 102 -22.83 8.25 -0.35
C GLY A 102 -21.38 7.77 -0.41
N SER A 103 -20.50 8.47 0.29
CA SER A 103 -19.09 8.11 0.42
C SER A 103 -18.80 7.39 1.72
N PHE A 104 -17.85 6.48 1.70
CA PHE A 104 -17.30 5.84 2.91
C PHE A 104 -15.79 5.68 2.77
N THR A 105 -15.10 5.62 3.90
CA THR A 105 -13.64 5.52 3.96
C THR A 105 -13.24 4.22 4.62
N ILE A 106 -12.29 3.53 4.01
CA ILE A 106 -11.72 2.27 4.48
C ILE A 106 -10.31 2.56 5.02
N GLU A 107 -10.04 2.16 6.26
CA GLU A 107 -8.71 2.07 6.85
C GLU A 107 -8.07 0.73 6.47
N LEU A 108 -6.84 0.79 5.95
CA LEU A 108 -6.10 -0.38 5.47
C LEU A 108 -5.10 -0.91 6.50
N TYR A 109 -5.06 -2.24 6.66
CA TYR A 109 -4.21 -2.94 7.62
C TYR A 109 -2.90 -3.44 6.98
N TYR A 110 -2.05 -2.51 6.55
CA TYR A 110 -0.76 -2.84 5.90
C TYR A 110 0.17 -3.74 6.73
N GLN A 111 0.05 -3.72 8.06
CA GLN A 111 0.85 -4.59 8.94
C GLN A 111 0.44 -6.06 8.84
N HIS A 112 -0.83 -6.36 8.58
CA HIS A 112 -1.38 -7.72 8.62
C HIS A 112 -1.51 -8.29 7.20
N ALA A 113 -1.94 -7.46 6.24
CA ALA A 113 -2.19 -7.87 4.86
C ALA A 113 -1.54 -6.90 3.86
N PRO A 114 -0.19 -6.82 3.79
CA PRO A 114 0.51 -5.86 2.95
C PRO A 114 0.20 -6.03 1.45
N LYS A 115 0.09 -7.27 0.94
CA LYS A 115 -0.18 -7.50 -0.49
C LYS A 115 -1.62 -7.11 -0.85
N ALA A 116 -2.60 -7.51 -0.04
CA ALA A 116 -3.99 -7.15 -0.28
C ALA A 116 -4.20 -5.63 -0.21
N CYS A 117 -3.60 -4.95 0.79
CA CYS A 117 -3.67 -3.49 0.91
C CYS A 117 -3.00 -2.79 -0.28
N HIS A 118 -1.83 -3.26 -0.72
CA HIS A 118 -1.14 -2.71 -1.88
C HIS A 118 -1.95 -2.89 -3.17
N ASN A 119 -2.49 -4.09 -3.40
CA ASN A 119 -3.39 -4.35 -4.52
C ASN A 119 -4.61 -3.43 -4.52
N PHE A 120 -5.32 -3.34 -3.39
CA PHE A 120 -6.53 -2.52 -3.29
C PHE A 120 -6.27 -1.02 -3.50
N SER A 121 -5.24 -0.48 -2.84
CA SER A 121 -4.85 0.93 -2.96
C SER A 121 -4.42 1.29 -4.38
N GLN A 122 -3.65 0.41 -5.05
CA GLN A 122 -3.19 0.65 -6.41
C GLN A 122 -4.32 0.53 -7.44
N LEU A 123 -5.25 -0.42 -7.28
CA LEU A 123 -6.44 -0.52 -8.12
C LEU A 123 -7.33 0.71 -7.98
N ALA A 124 -7.51 1.21 -6.75
CA ALA A 124 -8.22 2.46 -6.51
C ALA A 124 -7.49 3.66 -7.17
N HIS A 125 -6.18 3.76 -7.00
CA HIS A 125 -5.36 4.81 -7.62
C HIS A 125 -5.48 4.81 -9.15
N ASN A 126 -5.45 3.63 -9.76
CA ASN A 126 -5.58 3.46 -11.21
C ASN A 126 -7.03 3.68 -11.71
N GLY A 127 -7.99 3.93 -10.82
CA GLY A 127 -9.39 4.10 -11.17
C GLY A 127 -10.09 2.82 -11.62
N TYR A 128 -9.55 1.65 -11.28
CA TYR A 128 -10.10 0.34 -11.67
C TYR A 128 -11.52 0.12 -11.12
N TYR A 129 -11.81 0.65 -9.93
CA TYR A 129 -13.12 0.55 -9.30
C TYR A 129 -14.12 1.62 -9.78
N ASN A 130 -13.71 2.57 -10.63
CA ASN A 130 -14.60 3.61 -11.10
C ASN A 130 -15.69 3.02 -12.00
N SER A 131 -16.94 3.43 -11.78
CA SER A 131 -18.14 2.91 -12.46
C SER A 131 -18.42 1.41 -12.24
N THR A 132 -17.75 0.75 -11.29
CA THR A 132 -18.04 -0.65 -10.94
C THR A 132 -19.28 -0.74 -10.06
N ILE A 133 -19.91 -1.91 -10.00
CA ILE A 133 -21.16 -2.12 -9.26
C ILE A 133 -20.97 -3.09 -8.10
N PHE A 134 -21.80 -2.95 -7.07
CA PHE A 134 -22.03 -4.02 -6.10
C PHE A 134 -22.98 -5.04 -6.72
N HIS A 135 -22.42 -6.13 -7.25
CA HIS A 135 -23.18 -7.14 -7.98
C HIS A 135 -23.92 -8.11 -7.05
N ARG A 136 -23.56 -8.16 -5.75
CA ARG A 136 -24.20 -9.05 -4.78
C ARG A 136 -24.35 -8.37 -3.42
N ILE A 137 -25.57 -8.34 -2.90
CA ILE A 137 -25.90 -7.72 -1.61
C ILE A 137 -26.78 -8.69 -0.83
N ILE A 138 -26.32 -9.11 0.34
CA ILE A 138 -27.10 -9.99 1.22
C ILE A 138 -27.30 -9.26 2.55
N LYS A 139 -28.56 -8.97 2.86
CA LYS A 139 -28.96 -8.33 4.11
C LYS A 139 -28.44 -9.15 5.30
N ASP A 140 -27.90 -8.45 6.30
CA ASP A 140 -27.33 -9.04 7.52
C ASP A 140 -26.18 -10.03 7.26
N PHE A 141 -25.52 -9.93 6.10
CA PHE A 141 -24.34 -10.72 5.78
C PHE A 141 -23.21 -9.85 5.22
N MET A 142 -23.26 -9.50 3.94
CA MET A 142 -22.19 -8.72 3.29
C MET A 142 -22.65 -8.06 1.99
N ILE A 143 -21.89 -7.06 1.57
CA ILE A 143 -21.95 -6.44 0.26
C ILE A 143 -20.68 -6.80 -0.53
N GLN A 144 -20.81 -7.27 -1.76
CA GLN A 144 -19.68 -7.69 -2.60
C GLN A 144 -19.59 -6.82 -3.84
N GLY A 145 -18.37 -6.39 -4.14
CA GLY A 145 -18.03 -5.53 -5.27
C GLY A 145 -16.63 -5.78 -5.79
N GLY A 146 -16.13 -4.86 -6.63
CA GLY A 146 -14.78 -4.93 -7.18
C GLY A 146 -14.63 -5.79 -8.45
N ASP A 147 -15.74 -6.13 -9.11
CA ASP A 147 -15.75 -6.75 -10.44
C ASP A 147 -16.14 -5.70 -11.50
N PRO A 148 -15.23 -5.32 -12.43
CA PRO A 148 -15.55 -4.40 -13.53
C PRO A 148 -16.59 -4.93 -14.51
N THR A 149 -16.70 -6.25 -14.64
CA THR A 149 -17.69 -6.88 -15.52
C THR A 149 -19.08 -6.90 -14.89
N GLY A 150 -19.16 -6.77 -13.56
CA GLY A 150 -20.41 -6.86 -12.80
C GLY A 150 -21.05 -8.26 -12.76
N THR A 151 -20.35 -9.30 -13.24
CA THR A 151 -20.88 -10.67 -13.33
C THR A 151 -20.61 -11.51 -12.08
N GLY A 152 -19.68 -11.07 -11.22
CA GLY A 152 -19.15 -11.79 -10.07
C GLY A 152 -18.05 -12.80 -10.41
N ARG A 153 -17.68 -12.94 -11.69
CA ARG A 153 -16.64 -13.88 -12.15
C ARG A 153 -15.37 -13.19 -12.64
N GLY A 154 -15.42 -11.88 -12.84
CA GLY A 154 -14.29 -11.09 -13.32
C GLY A 154 -13.43 -10.56 -12.18
N GLY A 155 -12.44 -9.75 -12.55
CA GLY A 155 -11.55 -9.08 -11.61
C GLY A 155 -10.13 -9.62 -11.67
N GLU A 156 -9.18 -8.71 -11.76
CA GLU A 156 -7.74 -9.01 -11.86
C GLU A 156 -6.98 -8.22 -10.81
N SER A 157 -5.92 -8.83 -10.25
CA SER A 157 -5.02 -8.10 -9.36
C SER A 157 -3.99 -7.32 -10.16
N ILE A 158 -3.32 -6.38 -9.48
CA ILE A 158 -2.18 -5.65 -10.06
C ILE A 158 -0.98 -6.55 -10.40
N TYR A 159 -0.95 -7.78 -9.87
CA TYR A 159 0.14 -8.73 -10.06
C TYR A 159 0.01 -9.55 -11.35
N GLY A 160 -1.02 -9.30 -12.17
CA GLY A 160 -1.26 -10.01 -13.43
C GLY A 160 -1.86 -11.41 -13.26
N GLY A 161 -2.44 -11.71 -12.10
CA GLY A 161 -3.05 -13.01 -11.80
C GLY A 161 -3.69 -13.03 -10.41
N HIS A 162 -3.88 -14.22 -9.85
CA HIS A 162 -4.30 -14.36 -8.46
C HIS A 162 -3.11 -14.25 -7.49
N PHE A 163 -3.37 -13.78 -6.27
CA PHE A 163 -2.36 -13.73 -5.20
C PHE A 163 -2.80 -14.50 -3.95
N GLU A 164 -1.83 -14.77 -3.06
CA GLU A 164 -2.02 -15.60 -1.88
C GLU A 164 -2.97 -15.01 -0.83
N ASP A 165 -3.50 -15.86 0.05
CA ASP A 165 -4.27 -15.43 1.21
C ASP A 165 -3.33 -14.97 2.34
N GLU A 166 -3.58 -13.79 2.91
CA GLU A 166 -2.86 -13.24 4.06
C GLU A 166 -3.77 -13.36 5.30
N ILE A 167 -3.74 -14.52 5.95
CA ILE A 167 -4.61 -14.83 7.08
C ILE A 167 -3.88 -14.55 8.40
N ASP A 168 -4.41 -13.62 9.18
CA ASP A 168 -3.98 -13.37 10.55
C ASP A 168 -5.01 -13.91 11.55
N SER A 169 -4.55 -14.67 12.56
CA SER A 169 -5.40 -15.23 13.61
C SER A 169 -6.01 -14.19 14.56
N THR A 170 -5.43 -13.00 14.63
CA THR A 170 -5.91 -11.87 15.44
C THR A 170 -7.09 -11.15 14.79
N LEU A 171 -7.17 -11.20 13.46
CA LEU A 171 -8.24 -10.58 12.67
C LEU A 171 -9.37 -11.59 12.46
N LYS A 172 -10.58 -11.21 12.89
CA LYS A 172 -11.78 -12.03 12.78
C LYS A 172 -12.95 -11.18 12.33
N HIS A 173 -13.92 -11.80 11.67
CA HIS A 173 -15.14 -11.12 11.20
C HIS A 173 -16.16 -10.96 12.35
N THR A 174 -15.80 -10.16 13.36
CA THR A 174 -16.57 -10.01 14.60
C THR A 174 -17.75 -9.04 14.51
N GLY A 175 -17.83 -8.23 13.46
CA GLY A 175 -18.86 -7.20 13.33
C GLY A 175 -18.96 -6.61 11.93
N ALA A 176 -19.87 -5.66 11.78
CA ALA A 176 -20.09 -4.92 10.54
C ALA A 176 -18.92 -3.98 10.22
N GLY A 177 -18.72 -3.70 8.94
CA GLY A 177 -17.72 -2.76 8.46
C GLY A 177 -16.32 -3.36 8.28
N ILE A 178 -16.13 -4.66 8.46
CA ILE A 178 -14.86 -5.33 8.14
C ILE A 178 -14.79 -5.56 6.63
N VAL A 179 -13.65 -5.21 6.02
CA VAL A 179 -13.38 -5.34 4.59
C VAL A 179 -12.41 -6.50 4.36
N SER A 180 -12.79 -7.39 3.44
CA SER A 180 -12.08 -8.64 3.20
C SER A 180 -12.11 -9.02 1.71
N MET A 181 -11.11 -9.78 1.26
CA MET A 181 -10.99 -10.20 -0.14
C MET A 181 -11.97 -11.33 -0.48
N ALA A 182 -12.69 -11.19 -1.60
CA ALA A 182 -13.49 -12.28 -2.14
C ALA A 182 -12.59 -13.22 -2.96
N ASN A 183 -12.74 -14.52 -2.76
CA ASN A 183 -11.97 -15.56 -3.43
C ASN A 183 -12.88 -16.74 -3.81
N ALA A 184 -12.40 -17.59 -4.72
CA ALA A 184 -13.08 -18.81 -5.18
C ALA A 184 -12.40 -20.09 -4.67
N GLY A 185 -11.54 -19.96 -3.65
CA GLY A 185 -10.66 -20.99 -3.15
C GLY A 185 -9.37 -20.40 -2.60
N LYS A 186 -8.50 -21.26 -2.04
CA LYS A 186 -7.23 -20.82 -1.46
C LYS A 186 -6.36 -20.12 -2.50
N ASN A 187 -5.78 -18.98 -2.14
CA ASN A 187 -4.84 -18.19 -2.96
C ASN A 187 -5.42 -17.75 -4.33
N THR A 188 -6.73 -17.44 -4.37
CA THR A 188 -7.41 -16.97 -5.58
C THR A 188 -7.87 -15.50 -5.47
N ASN A 189 -7.15 -14.70 -4.68
CA ASN A 189 -7.51 -13.28 -4.51
C ASN A 189 -7.28 -12.50 -5.81
N GLY A 190 -8.20 -11.60 -6.15
CA GLY A 190 -8.15 -10.77 -7.34
C GLY A 190 -8.39 -9.29 -7.00
N SER A 191 -9.38 -8.68 -7.65
CA SER A 191 -9.86 -7.32 -7.30
C SER A 191 -11.16 -7.32 -6.48
N GLN A 192 -11.84 -8.47 -6.39
CA GLN A 192 -13.13 -8.53 -5.72
C GLN A 192 -12.94 -8.46 -4.20
N PHE A 193 -13.81 -7.69 -3.55
CA PHE A 193 -13.83 -7.52 -2.11
C PHE A 193 -15.27 -7.51 -1.60
N PHE A 194 -15.42 -7.75 -0.31
CA PHE A 194 -16.70 -7.60 0.37
C PHE A 194 -16.55 -6.81 1.66
N VAL A 195 -17.63 -6.15 2.05
CA VAL A 195 -17.78 -5.48 3.35
C VAL A 195 -18.87 -6.19 4.13
N THR A 196 -18.57 -6.57 5.36
CA THR A 196 -19.50 -7.27 6.25
C THR A 196 -20.56 -6.32 6.80
N LEU A 197 -21.79 -6.83 6.95
CA LEU A 197 -22.92 -6.13 7.58
C LEU A 197 -23.27 -6.69 8.96
N ALA A 198 -22.82 -7.91 9.26
CA ALA A 198 -23.02 -8.60 10.53
C ALA A 198 -21.77 -9.44 10.86
N PRO A 199 -21.66 -10.01 12.08
CA PRO A 199 -20.60 -10.96 12.40
C PRO A 199 -20.70 -12.23 11.53
N THR A 200 -19.57 -12.63 10.92
CA THR A 200 -19.53 -13.78 9.99
C THR A 200 -18.38 -14.75 10.33
N PRO A 201 -18.41 -15.43 11.48
CA PRO A 201 -17.30 -16.25 11.97
C PRO A 201 -16.95 -17.45 11.06
N TRP A 202 -17.86 -17.90 10.19
CA TRP A 202 -17.61 -19.00 9.25
C TRP A 202 -16.69 -18.63 8.08
N LEU A 203 -16.42 -17.34 7.90
CA LEU A 203 -15.46 -16.79 6.93
C LEU A 203 -14.04 -16.64 7.52
N ASP A 204 -13.90 -16.78 8.84
CA ASP A 204 -12.61 -16.66 9.53
C ASP A 204 -11.62 -17.71 9.01
N GLY A 205 -10.41 -17.27 8.68
CA GLY A 205 -9.36 -18.14 8.14
C GLY A 205 -9.56 -18.60 6.70
N LYS A 206 -10.57 -18.09 5.98
CA LYS A 206 -10.79 -18.36 4.54
C LYS A 206 -10.59 -17.14 3.65
N HIS A 207 -10.78 -15.95 4.20
CA HIS A 207 -10.69 -14.69 3.47
C HIS A 207 -9.71 -13.74 4.16
N THR A 208 -8.90 -13.07 3.36
CA THR A 208 -7.91 -12.08 3.81
C THR A 208 -8.61 -10.81 4.27
N ILE A 209 -8.62 -10.55 5.57
CA ILE A 209 -9.08 -9.27 6.14
C ILE A 209 -7.97 -8.25 5.94
N PHE A 210 -8.24 -7.20 5.17
CA PHE A 210 -7.24 -6.18 4.84
C PHE A 210 -7.61 -4.77 5.31
N GLY A 211 -8.80 -4.59 5.88
CA GLY A 211 -9.18 -3.28 6.40
C GLY A 211 -10.53 -3.25 7.10
N ARG A 212 -10.91 -2.05 7.52
CA ARG A 212 -12.24 -1.76 8.08
C ARG A 212 -12.75 -0.42 7.60
N VAL A 213 -14.05 -0.22 7.62
CA VAL A 213 -14.68 1.08 7.37
C VAL A 213 -14.42 1.97 8.59
N SER A 214 -13.66 3.04 8.41
CA SER A 214 -13.37 4.04 9.45
C SER A 214 -14.41 5.16 9.48
N ASP A 215 -14.99 5.50 8.32
CA ASP A 215 -16.03 6.52 8.20
C ASP A 215 -17.10 6.11 7.18
N GLY A 216 -18.34 6.57 7.40
CA GLY A 216 -19.45 6.30 6.48
C GLY A 216 -20.11 4.92 6.63
N ILE A 217 -20.01 4.27 7.80
CA ILE A 217 -20.66 2.96 8.06
C ILE A 217 -22.18 2.98 7.80
N GLN A 218 -22.82 4.13 8.01
CA GLN A 218 -24.25 4.32 7.72
C GLN A 218 -24.57 4.16 6.23
N VAL A 219 -23.64 4.50 5.32
CA VAL A 219 -23.81 4.28 3.88
C VAL A 219 -23.84 2.79 3.60
N ILE A 220 -22.92 2.02 4.19
CA ILE A 220 -22.83 0.56 4.04
C ILE A 220 -24.11 -0.12 4.55
N GLN A 221 -24.63 0.33 5.70
CA GLN A 221 -25.91 -0.17 6.23
C GLN A 221 -27.08 0.14 5.28
N ARG A 222 -27.15 1.35 4.71
CA ARG A 222 -28.18 1.70 3.73
C ARG A 222 -28.08 0.86 2.45
N VAL A 223 -26.87 0.61 1.95
CA VAL A 223 -26.61 -0.27 0.81
C VAL A 223 -27.12 -1.68 1.09
N GLY A 224 -26.89 -2.20 2.30
CA GLY A 224 -27.36 -3.52 2.74
C GLY A 224 -28.88 -3.68 2.87
N LEU A 225 -29.64 -2.58 2.89
CA LEU A 225 -31.11 -2.58 2.98
C LEU A 225 -31.80 -2.48 1.61
N VAL A 226 -31.05 -2.30 0.53
CA VAL A 226 -31.62 -2.16 -0.81
C VAL A 226 -32.28 -3.48 -1.26
N PRO A 227 -33.48 -3.41 -1.87
CA PRO A 227 -34.17 -4.61 -2.32
C PRO A 227 -33.36 -5.33 -3.42
N THR A 228 -33.11 -6.61 -3.19
CA THR A 228 -32.43 -7.48 -4.15
C THR A 228 -33.41 -8.32 -4.96
N GLY A 229 -32.97 -8.71 -6.14
CA GLY A 229 -33.65 -9.63 -7.05
C GLY A 229 -33.02 -11.03 -6.98
N PRO A 230 -33.25 -11.85 -8.02
CA PRO A 230 -32.60 -13.16 -8.14
C PRO A 230 -31.06 -13.04 -8.06
N ASN A 231 -30.41 -14.06 -7.47
CA ASN A 231 -28.95 -14.12 -7.24
C ASN A 231 -28.39 -13.03 -6.32
N ASP A 232 -29.22 -12.47 -5.43
CA ASP A 232 -28.83 -11.39 -4.51
C ASP A 232 -28.35 -10.11 -5.21
N CYS A 233 -28.66 -9.95 -6.51
CA CYS A 233 -28.34 -8.76 -7.27
C CYS A 233 -29.28 -7.61 -6.88
N PRO A 234 -28.78 -6.40 -6.58
CA PRO A 234 -29.66 -5.27 -6.27
C PRO A 234 -30.52 -4.88 -7.48
N ARG A 235 -31.81 -4.60 -7.23
CA ARG A 235 -32.73 -4.17 -8.31
C ARG A 235 -32.29 -2.84 -8.93
N GLU A 236 -31.83 -1.94 -8.08
CA GLU A 236 -31.18 -0.69 -8.49
C GLU A 236 -29.68 -0.86 -8.29
N ALA A 237 -28.92 -0.81 -9.39
CA ALA A 237 -27.49 -1.02 -9.35
C ALA A 237 -26.78 0.12 -8.61
N ILE A 238 -26.17 -0.21 -7.46
CA ILE A 238 -25.37 0.72 -6.68
C ILE A 238 -23.96 0.73 -7.27
N ARG A 239 -23.56 1.88 -7.79
CA ARG A 239 -22.27 2.05 -8.46
C ARG A 239 -21.28 2.76 -7.56
N ILE A 240 -20.03 2.35 -7.64
CA ILE A 240 -18.88 3.10 -7.19
C ILE A 240 -18.60 4.15 -8.25
N VAL A 241 -18.83 5.42 -7.93
CA VAL A 241 -18.55 6.55 -8.82
C VAL A 241 -17.05 6.70 -8.95
N LYS A 242 -16.35 6.70 -7.82
CA LYS A 242 -14.91 6.87 -7.76
C LYS A 242 -14.33 6.19 -6.54
N ALA A 243 -13.14 5.61 -6.67
CA ALA A 243 -12.32 5.21 -5.53
C ALA A 243 -10.96 5.89 -5.65
N PHE A 244 -10.42 6.37 -4.53
CA PHE A 244 -9.07 6.94 -4.52
C PHE A 244 -8.40 6.76 -3.16
N PRO A 245 -7.09 6.52 -3.14
CA PRO A 245 -6.33 6.47 -1.91
C PRO A 245 -6.20 7.86 -1.28
N VAL A 246 -6.19 7.89 0.04
CA VAL A 246 -6.00 9.08 0.87
C VAL A 246 -4.84 8.81 1.83
N THR A 247 -3.93 9.77 1.93
CA THR A 247 -2.84 9.76 2.90
C THR A 247 -3.33 10.38 4.20
N ALA A 248 -3.10 9.73 5.33
CA ALA A 248 -3.37 10.30 6.66
C ALA A 248 -2.24 11.22 7.12
#